data_AF-A0A7S0NAQ0-F1
#
_entry.id   AF-A0A7S0NAQ0-F1
#
_cell.length_a   1.000
_cell.length_b   1.000
_cell.length_c   1.000
_cell.angle_alpha   90.00
_cell.angle_beta   90.00
_cell.angle_gamma   90.00
#
_symmetry.space_group_name_H-M   'P 1'
#
loop_
_entity.id
_entity.type
_entity.pdbx_description
1 polymer ?
#
loop_
_entity_poly.entity_id
_entity_poly.type
_entity_poly.pdbx_seq_one_letter_code
_entity_poly.pdbx_strand_id
1 'polypeptide(L)'
;IHLIAMARSAGVDFRLEDFRRISAETPFISDLKPSGKYVMEDLHYAGGTPGVLKYMLAEGYLHGDCMTVTGKTIAENLADCPPLVEGQKIVSTFDKPVKPTGHIAILQGNLAPEFA
;
A
#
# COMPACT_ATOMS: atom_id res chain seq x y z
N ILE A 1 2.28 -7.22 -12.06
CA ILE A 1 1.52 -8.03 -13.06
C ILE A 1 0.02 -8.03 -12.79
N HIS A 2 -0.47 -8.61 -11.69
CA HIS A 2 -1.92 -8.78 -11.47
C HIS A 2 -2.74 -7.49 -11.53
N LEU A 3 -2.25 -6.38 -10.96
CA LEU A 3 -2.96 -5.09 -11.03
C LEU A 3 -3.10 -4.54 -12.46
N ILE A 4 -2.09 -4.72 -13.33
CA ILE A 4 -2.17 -4.30 -14.74
C ILE A 4 -3.22 -5.13 -15.48
N ALA A 5 -3.29 -6.43 -15.23
CA ALA A 5 -4.31 -7.29 -15.81
C ALA A 5 -5.72 -6.89 -15.34
N MET A 6 -5.90 -6.60 -14.06
CA MET A 6 -7.17 -6.12 -13.51
C MET A 6 -7.56 -4.75 -14.11
N ALA A 7 -6.62 -3.82 -14.21
CA ALA A 7 -6.85 -2.51 -14.81
C ALA A 7 -7.29 -2.63 -16.28
N ARG A 8 -6.61 -3.46 -17.08
CA ARG A 8 -7.01 -3.76 -18.46
C ARG A 8 -8.43 -4.33 -18.55
N SER A 9 -8.78 -5.28 -17.69
CA SER A 9 -10.13 -5.84 -17.64
C SER A 9 -11.20 -4.80 -17.27
N ALA A 10 -10.82 -3.79 -16.49
CA ALA A 10 -11.68 -2.66 -16.13
C ALA A 10 -11.63 -1.48 -17.13
N GLY A 11 -10.85 -1.58 -18.22
CA GLY A 11 -10.67 -0.50 -19.19
C GLY A 11 -9.88 0.71 -18.66
N VAL A 12 -9.08 0.54 -17.61
CA VAL A 12 -8.25 1.58 -16.99
C VAL A 12 -6.83 1.50 -17.53
N ASP A 13 -6.28 2.63 -17.99
CA ASP A 13 -4.86 2.73 -18.38
C ASP A 13 -3.98 2.78 -17.13
N PHE A 14 -3.26 1.70 -16.87
CA PHE A 14 -2.35 1.56 -15.73
C PHE A 14 -1.11 0.80 -16.17
N ARG A 15 0.06 1.46 -16.08
CA ARG A 15 1.31 1.01 -16.68
C ARG A 15 2.42 0.82 -15.64
N LEU A 16 3.58 0.32 -16.07
CA LEU A 16 4.73 0.13 -15.19
C LEU A 16 5.28 1.47 -14.67
N GLU A 17 5.14 2.54 -15.44
CA GLU A 17 5.51 3.89 -15.03
C GLU A 17 4.71 4.37 -13.82
N ASP A 18 3.44 3.97 -13.70
CA ASP A 18 2.62 4.28 -12.53
C ASP A 18 3.14 3.59 -11.28
N PHE A 19 3.57 2.32 -11.40
CA PHE A 19 4.26 1.63 -10.30
C PHE A 19 5.53 2.34 -9.87
N ARG A 20 6.35 2.77 -10.84
CA ARG A 20 7.59 3.50 -10.55
C ARG A 20 7.30 4.78 -9.77
N ARG A 21 6.31 5.56 -10.21
CA ARG A 21 5.89 6.81 -9.55
C ARG A 21 5.37 6.55 -8.14
N ILE A 22 4.40 5.65 -7.99
CA ILE A 22 3.79 5.33 -6.69
C ILE A 22 4.83 4.75 -5.72
N SER A 23 5.73 3.89 -6.20
CA SER A 23 6.81 3.33 -5.38
C SER A 23 7.83 4.38 -4.93
N ALA A 24 8.14 5.37 -5.77
CA ALA A 24 9.02 6.47 -5.38
C ALA A 24 8.37 7.37 -4.32
N GLU A 25 7.05 7.52 -4.36
CA GLU A 25 6.30 8.39 -3.46
C GLU A 25 5.85 7.70 -2.17
N THR A 26 5.76 6.37 -2.13
CA THR A 26 5.20 5.62 -0.98
C THR A 26 6.30 4.89 -0.19
N PRO A 27 6.61 5.29 1.05
CA PRO A 27 7.58 4.59 1.89
C PRO A 27 7.15 3.16 2.23
N PHE A 28 8.12 2.27 2.39
CA PHE A 28 7.87 0.91 2.87
C PHE A 28 7.81 0.91 4.40
N ILE A 29 6.61 0.75 4.95
CA ILE A 29 6.35 0.90 6.38
C ILE A 29 6.12 -0.41 7.13
N SER A 30 6.12 -1.56 6.47
CA SER A 30 5.68 -2.83 7.09
C SER A 30 6.83 -3.79 7.38
N ASP A 31 6.97 -4.26 8.63
CA ASP A 31 7.93 -5.30 9.04
C ASP A 31 7.35 -6.71 8.87
N LEU A 32 6.84 -7.02 7.67
CA LEU A 32 6.25 -8.34 7.35
C LEU A 32 7.21 -9.22 6.55
N LYS A 33 7.17 -10.53 6.80
CA LYS A 33 7.88 -11.53 5.98
C LYS A 33 7.45 -11.44 4.51
N PRO A 34 8.37 -11.66 3.55
CA PRO A 34 9.71 -12.25 3.74
C PRO A 34 10.81 -11.26 4.13
N SER A 35 10.61 -9.95 3.99
CA SER A 35 11.64 -8.94 4.28
C SER A 35 11.76 -8.62 5.77
N GLY A 36 10.68 -8.81 6.52
CA GLY A 36 10.55 -8.48 7.93
C GLY A 36 10.34 -9.69 8.85
N LYS A 37 9.91 -9.41 10.08
CA LYS A 37 9.79 -10.40 11.17
C LYS A 37 8.40 -11.01 11.29
N TYR A 38 7.35 -10.22 11.06
CA TYR A 38 5.98 -10.55 11.41
C TYR A 38 5.21 -11.22 10.25
N VAL A 39 4.06 -11.81 10.55
CA VAL A 39 3.14 -12.44 9.59
C VAL A 39 1.78 -11.74 9.58
N MET A 40 0.91 -12.10 8.62
CA MET A 40 -0.41 -11.47 8.46
C MET A 40 -1.30 -11.64 9.71
N GLU A 41 -1.16 -12.72 10.46
CA GLU A 41 -1.87 -12.92 11.73
C GLU A 41 -1.47 -11.89 12.78
N ASP A 42 -0.17 -11.56 12.89
CA ASP A 42 0.29 -10.50 13.79
C ASP A 42 -0.34 -9.15 13.39
N LEU A 43 -0.44 -8.87 12.08
CA LEU A 43 -1.09 -7.66 11.59
C LEU A 43 -2.58 -7.63 11.96
N HIS A 44 -3.27 -8.78 11.87
CA HIS A 44 -4.67 -8.90 12.29
C HIS A 44 -4.85 -8.45 13.74
N TYR A 45 -4.02 -8.94 14.67
CA TYR A 45 -4.06 -8.51 16.07
C TYR A 45 -3.65 -7.05 16.29
N ALA A 46 -2.87 -6.46 15.39
CA ALA A 46 -2.47 -5.06 15.45
C ALA A 46 -3.48 -4.07 14.83
N GLY A 47 -4.67 -4.53 14.41
CA GLY A 47 -5.73 -3.70 13.80
C GLY A 47 -6.07 -4.08 12.35
N GLY A 48 -5.37 -5.06 11.80
CA GLY A 48 -5.60 -5.63 10.48
C GLY A 48 -5.41 -4.63 9.33
N THR A 49 -5.83 -5.05 8.14
CA THR A 49 -5.81 -4.20 6.94
C THR A 49 -6.55 -2.86 7.12
N PRO A 50 -7.74 -2.79 7.76
CA PRO A 50 -8.42 -1.52 7.97
C PRO A 50 -7.60 -0.53 8.82
N GLY A 51 -6.90 -1.00 9.86
CA GLY A 51 -6.01 -0.16 10.66
C GLY A 51 -4.89 0.46 9.82
N VAL A 52 -4.27 -0.34 8.93
CA VAL A 52 -3.24 0.16 8.00
C VAL A 52 -3.82 1.19 7.03
N LEU A 53 -4.96 0.90 6.40
CA LEU A 53 -5.58 1.81 5.44
C LEU A 53 -6.02 3.11 6.09
N LYS A 54 -6.53 3.07 7.33
CA LYS A 54 -6.90 4.24 8.11
C LYS A 54 -5.68 5.12 8.41
N TYR A 55 -4.56 4.49 8.76
CA TYR A 55 -3.29 5.20 8.96
C TYR A 55 -2.77 5.82 7.65
N MET A 56 -2.76 5.08 6.54
CA MET A 56 -2.38 5.61 5.22
C MET A 56 -3.27 6.77 4.76
N LEU A 57 -4.57 6.71 5.05
CA LEU A 57 -5.51 7.79 4.73
C LEU A 57 -5.21 9.06 5.54
N ALA A 58 -4.97 8.92 6.85
CA ALA A 58 -4.65 10.06 7.72
C ALA A 58 -3.36 10.78 7.29
N GLU A 59 -2.41 10.02 6.73
CA GLU A 59 -1.10 10.52 6.29
C GLU A 59 -1.09 10.95 4.81
N GLY A 60 -2.24 10.91 4.12
CA GLY A 60 -2.39 11.39 2.75
C GLY A 60 -1.91 10.45 1.65
N TYR A 61 -1.66 9.17 1.96
CA TYR A 61 -1.20 8.14 1.01
C TYR A 61 -2.35 7.32 0.39
N LEU A 62 -3.61 7.64 0.70
CA LEU A 62 -4.77 6.91 0.22
C LEU A 62 -5.88 7.87 -0.22
N HIS A 63 -6.45 7.62 -1.41
CA HIS A 63 -7.62 8.34 -1.90
C HIS A 63 -8.87 7.89 -1.14
N GLY A 64 -9.41 8.79 -0.31
CA GLY A 64 -10.55 8.48 0.56
C GLY A 64 -11.91 8.48 -0.15
N ASP A 65 -12.02 9.13 -1.31
CA ASP A 65 -13.25 9.33 -2.10
C ASP A 65 -13.58 8.13 -3.01
N CYS A 66 -12.68 7.16 -3.15
CA CYS A 66 -12.93 5.97 -3.95
C CYS A 66 -14.12 5.16 -3.40
N MET A 67 -15.10 4.87 -4.26
CA MET A 67 -16.23 3.99 -3.94
C MET A 67 -15.79 2.55 -3.71
N THR A 68 -16.45 1.87 -2.76
CA THR A 68 -16.23 0.45 -2.49
C THR A 68 -17.52 -0.37 -2.66
N VAL A 69 -17.39 -1.69 -2.57
CA VAL A 69 -18.50 -2.64 -2.67
C VAL A 69 -19.55 -2.49 -1.55
N THR A 70 -19.25 -1.76 -0.47
CA THR A 70 -20.22 -1.50 0.60
C THR A 70 -21.24 -0.41 0.23
N GLY A 71 -21.07 0.24 -0.93
CA GLY A 71 -21.84 1.42 -1.33
C GLY A 71 -21.39 2.71 -0.64
N LYS A 72 -20.27 2.67 0.08
CA LYS A 72 -19.63 3.82 0.73
C LYS A 72 -18.23 4.04 0.17
N THR A 73 -17.71 5.25 0.31
CA THR A 73 -16.32 5.61 0.02
C THR A 73 -15.34 4.92 0.97
N ILE A 74 -14.04 4.88 0.63
CA ILE A 74 -12.99 4.37 1.51
C ILE A 74 -12.99 5.13 2.85
N ALA A 75 -13.05 6.46 2.82
CA ALA A 75 -13.04 7.29 4.03
C ALA A 75 -14.22 6.98 4.95
N GLU A 76 -15.43 6.82 4.40
CA GLU A 76 -16.62 6.45 5.17
C GLU A 76 -16.51 5.05 5.79
N ASN A 77 -15.94 4.08 5.08
CA ASN A 77 -15.74 2.74 5.64
C ASN A 77 -14.69 2.74 6.77
N LEU A 78 -13.63 3.54 6.62
CA LEU A 78 -12.54 3.60 7.60
C LEU A 78 -12.87 4.46 8.83
N ALA A 79 -13.87 5.35 8.74
CA ALA A 79 -14.31 6.18 9.86
C ALA A 79 -14.62 5.33 11.11
N ASP A 80 -15.35 4.23 10.92
CA ASP A 80 -15.81 3.34 12.00
C ASP A 80 -14.82 2.21 12.34
N CYS A 81 -13.75 2.03 11.54
CA CYS A 81 -12.77 0.97 11.79
C CYS A 81 -11.80 1.34 12.93
N PRO A 82 -11.36 0.38 13.77
CA PRO A 82 -10.34 0.64 14.78
C PRO A 82 -9.02 1.05 14.11
N PRO A 83 -8.24 1.96 14.73
CA PRO A 83 -6.89 2.28 14.27
C PRO A 83 -5.92 1.13 14.54
N LEU A 84 -4.67 1.28 14.12
CA LEU A 84 -3.59 0.41 14.56
C LEU A 84 -3.47 0.44 16.09
N VAL A 85 -3.23 -0.72 16.69
CA VAL A 85 -3.06 -0.86 18.15
C VAL A 85 -1.84 -0.08 18.62
N GLU A 86 -1.98 0.68 19.71
CA GLU A 86 -0.88 1.47 20.26
C GLU A 86 0.31 0.57 20.64
N GLY A 87 1.53 1.01 20.29
CA GLY A 87 2.76 0.27 20.59
C GLY A 87 3.03 -0.96 19.72
N GLN A 88 2.17 -1.24 18.72
CA GLN A 88 2.48 -2.27 17.71
C GLN A 88 3.79 -1.95 16.97
N LYS A 89 4.53 -2.99 16.58
CA LYS A 89 5.87 -2.87 15.95
C LYS A 89 5.91 -3.31 14.48
N ILE A 90 4.75 -3.64 13.92
CA ILE A 90 4.57 -4.23 12.59
C ILE A 90 4.52 -3.15 11.52
N VAL A 91 3.88 -2.02 11.81
CA VAL A 91 3.73 -0.87 10.91
C VAL A 91 4.49 0.30 11.52
N SER A 92 5.57 0.70 10.88
CA SER A 92 6.39 1.86 11.23
C SER A 92 5.72 3.18 10.83
N THR A 93 6.27 4.29 11.33
CA THR A 93 5.78 5.62 10.97
C THR A 93 6.31 6.08 9.61
N PHE A 94 5.65 7.05 8.97
CA PHE A 94 6.15 7.60 7.69
C PHE A 94 7.42 8.43 7.86
N ASP A 95 7.66 8.99 9.05
CA ASP A 95 8.92 9.68 9.39
C ASP A 95 10.10 8.72 9.62
N LYS A 96 9.83 7.49 10.05
CA LYS A 96 10.83 6.46 10.33
C LYS A 96 10.44 5.14 9.65
N PRO A 97 10.35 5.12 8.31
CA PRO A 97 9.93 3.94 7.58
C PRO A 97 11.05 2.90 7.55
N VAL A 98 10.72 1.65 7.25
CA VAL A 98 11.71 0.58 7.02
C VAL A 98 12.60 0.92 5.81
N LYS A 99 12.01 1.52 4.77
CA LYS A 99 12.73 2.10 3.63
C LYS A 99 12.01 3.36 3.16
N PRO A 100 12.73 4.44 2.78
CA PRO A 100 12.11 5.72 2.41
C PRO A 100 11.26 5.66 1.14
N THR A 101 11.41 4.63 0.32
CA THR A 101 10.59 4.38 -0.87
C THR A 101 10.07 2.95 -0.85
N GLY A 102 9.16 2.65 -1.77
CA GLY A 102 8.61 1.33 -1.98
C GLY A 102 9.69 0.29 -2.30
N HIS A 103 9.32 -0.96 -2.05
CA HIS A 103 10.22 -2.10 -2.25
C HIS A 103 10.36 -2.46 -3.75
N ILE A 104 9.31 -2.25 -4.53
CA ILE A 104 9.29 -2.57 -5.96
C ILE A 104 10.04 -1.48 -6.74
N ALA A 105 11.04 -1.89 -7.52
CA ALA A 105 11.73 -1.03 -8.46
C ALA A 105 11.40 -1.48 -9.89
N ILE A 106 11.14 -0.51 -10.77
CA ILE A 106 10.97 -0.74 -12.21
C ILE A 106 12.25 -0.30 -12.89
N LEU A 107 12.90 -1.21 -13.60
CA LEU A 107 14.18 -0.98 -14.28
C LEU A 107 13.95 -0.79 -15.78
N GLN A 108 14.77 0.06 -16.40
CA GLN A 108 14.81 0.24 -17.84
C GLN A 108 16.25 0.43 -18.30
N GLY A 109 16.59 -0.03 -19.49
CA GLY A 109 17.91 0.19 -20.08
C GLY A 109 18.14 -0.67 -21.31
N ASN A 110 19.37 -0.72 -21.80
CA ASN A 110 19.76 -1.53 -22.95
C ASN A 110 19.46 -3.03 -22.79
N LEU A 111 19.50 -3.56 -21.56
CA LEU A 111 19.16 -4.95 -21.25
C LEU A 111 17.66 -5.18 -20.95
N ALA A 112 16.92 -4.10 -20.68
CA ALA A 112 15.49 -4.12 -20.38
C ALA A 112 14.78 -2.98 -21.13
N PRO A 113 14.70 -3.04 -22.47
CA PRO A 113 14.17 -1.94 -23.27
C PRO A 113 12.68 -1.67 -23.02
N GLU A 114 11.92 -2.73 -22.73
CA GLU A 114 10.46 -2.69 -22.46
C GLU A 114 10.12 -2.74 -20.97
N PHE A 115 11.08 -2.41 -20.10
CA PHE A 115 11.03 -2.47 -18.63
C PHE A 115 11.13 -3.87 -18.02
N ALA A 116 11.74 -3.94 -16.84
CA ALA A 116 11.87 -5.12 -15.98
C ALA A 116 11.41 -4.82 -14.55
#